data_AF-A0A928SPQ5-F1
#
_entry.id   AF-A0A928SPQ5-F1
#
_cell.length_a   1.000
_cell.length_b   1.000
_cell.length_c   1.000
_cell.angle_alpha   90.00
_cell.angle_beta   90.00
_cell.angle_gamma   90.00
#
_symmetry.space_group_name_H-M   'P 1'
#
loop_
_entity.id
_entity.type
_entity.pdbx_description
1 polymer ?
#
loop_
_entity_poly.entity_id
_entity_poly.type
_entity_poly.pdbx_seq_one_letter_code
_entity_poly.pdbx_strand_id
1 'polypeptide(L)'
;MSAFTAWCSELPNDNPALHEGAVWVPMTPTGWPRAIARPPRPAEPTPVSVPEPVPDAFAQLISLLCRVALGAGATRAAALLPSFVEGQVVEVGEALGQALIASGHAAPSAAGVVMSEPGLETARAWRAVLNGVSEDLSGCEQTLDSWCAELLAALSGTPGRANELRRELRRFGVAAFGLLANAA
;
A
#
# COMPACT_ATOMS: atom_id res chain seq x y z
N MET A 1 23.29 54.20 -65.40
CA MET A 1 22.93 53.09 -66.31
C MET A 1 22.67 51.88 -65.43
N SER A 2 21.41 51.65 -65.08
CA SER A 2 21.01 50.55 -64.20
C SER A 2 20.50 49.39 -65.04
N ALA A 3 21.16 48.24 -64.90
CA ALA A 3 20.67 46.96 -65.38
C ALA A 3 19.71 46.38 -64.35
N PHE A 4 18.51 46.00 -64.79
CA PHE A 4 17.76 44.93 -64.16
C PHE A 4 17.15 44.09 -65.27
N THR A 5 17.75 42.93 -65.50
CA THR A 5 17.16 41.83 -66.25
C THR A 5 16.71 40.83 -65.20
N ALA A 6 15.40 40.69 -65.00
CA ALA A 6 14.86 39.50 -64.35
C ALA A 6 14.26 38.64 -65.46
N TRP A 7 15.03 37.63 -65.88
CA TRP A 7 14.49 36.51 -66.64
C TRP A 7 13.71 35.60 -65.68
N CYS A 8 12.52 35.24 -66.14
CA CYS A 8 11.51 34.40 -65.52
C CYS A 8 12.11 33.20 -64.76
N SER A 9 11.87 33.12 -63.44
CA SER A 9 11.95 31.87 -62.68
C SER A 9 10.52 31.31 -62.62
N GLU A 10 10.20 30.37 -63.51
CA GLU A 10 8.88 29.73 -63.61
C GLU A 10 8.68 28.62 -62.57
N LEU A 11 8.88 28.91 -61.29
CA LEU A 11 8.36 28.05 -60.23
C LEU A 11 7.60 28.91 -59.21
N PRO A 12 6.30 28.63 -58.95
CA PRO A 12 5.47 29.40 -58.01
C PRO A 12 5.96 29.41 -56.55
N ASN A 13 7.09 28.77 -56.26
CA ASN A 13 7.56 28.45 -54.91
C ASN A 13 8.45 29.56 -54.29
N ASP A 14 8.73 30.63 -55.02
CA ASP A 14 9.65 31.69 -54.57
C ASP A 14 8.92 32.90 -53.94
N ASN A 15 7.59 32.89 -53.81
CA ASN A 15 6.83 33.99 -53.20
C ASN A 15 6.13 33.56 -51.89
N PRO A 16 6.77 33.75 -50.72
CA PRO A 16 6.24 33.32 -49.41
C PRO A 16 4.85 33.86 -49.08
N ALA A 17 4.45 35.03 -49.63
CA ALA A 17 3.13 35.62 -49.41
C ALA A 17 1.97 34.79 -50.01
N LEU A 18 2.26 33.87 -50.94
CA LEU A 18 1.26 32.98 -51.55
C LEU A 18 1.09 31.63 -50.81
N HIS A 19 1.87 31.35 -49.77
CA HIS A 19 1.92 30.03 -49.12
C HIS A 19 1.05 29.91 -47.85
N GLU A 20 0.47 31.00 -47.34
CA GLU A 20 -0.36 30.91 -46.13
C GLU A 20 -1.70 30.23 -46.44
N GLY A 21 -1.78 28.93 -46.12
CA GLY A 21 -3.01 28.13 -46.20
C GLY A 21 -3.37 27.55 -47.57
N ALA A 22 -2.57 27.79 -48.62
CA ALA A 22 -2.82 27.27 -49.96
C ALA A 22 -2.09 25.94 -50.21
N VAL A 23 -2.82 24.93 -50.74
CA VAL A 23 -2.27 23.65 -51.21
C VAL A 23 -2.39 23.58 -52.72
N TRP A 24 -1.26 23.53 -53.42
CA TRP A 24 -1.24 23.41 -54.88
C TRP A 24 -1.26 21.95 -55.29
N VAL A 25 -2.33 21.54 -55.97
CA VAL A 25 -2.49 20.18 -56.50
C VAL A 25 -2.52 20.26 -58.02
N PRO A 26 -1.66 19.53 -58.76
CA PRO A 26 -1.72 19.51 -60.21
C PRO A 26 -3.06 18.90 -60.67
N MET A 27 -3.75 19.58 -61.59
CA MET A 27 -5.05 19.12 -62.12
C MET A 27 -4.95 17.84 -62.98
N THR A 28 -3.74 17.47 -63.39
CA THR A 28 -3.48 16.26 -64.18
C THR A 28 -2.41 15.44 -63.46
N PRO A 29 -2.63 14.14 -63.18
CA PRO A 29 -1.63 13.32 -62.50
C PRO A 29 -0.39 13.15 -63.39
N THR A 30 0.73 13.75 -62.99
CA THR A 30 2.01 13.70 -63.72
C THR A 30 2.87 12.49 -63.38
N GLY A 31 2.36 11.54 -62.59
CA GLY A 31 3.09 10.35 -62.17
C GLY A 31 2.18 9.16 -61.88
N TRP A 32 2.79 7.97 -61.91
CA TRP A 32 2.11 6.73 -61.51
C TRP A 32 1.71 6.80 -60.03
N PRO A 33 0.51 6.32 -59.66
CA PRO A 33 0.07 6.30 -58.27
C PRO A 33 1.07 5.50 -57.43
N ARG A 34 1.74 6.19 -56.50
CA ARG A 34 2.57 5.53 -55.50
C ARG A 34 1.68 5.11 -54.35
N ALA A 35 1.96 3.94 -53.77
CA ALA A 35 1.33 3.55 -52.52
C ALA A 35 1.66 4.63 -51.47
N ILE A 36 0.64 5.36 -51.02
CA ILE A 36 0.78 6.28 -49.89
C ILE A 36 0.92 5.39 -48.66
N ALA A 37 2.11 5.40 -48.04
CA ALA A 37 2.29 4.77 -46.75
C ALA A 37 1.32 5.42 -45.78
N ARG A 38 0.33 4.65 -45.30
CA ARG A 38 -0.57 5.10 -44.24
C ARG A 38 0.31 5.47 -43.05
N PRO A 39 0.20 6.69 -42.47
CA PRO A 39 0.93 6.99 -41.25
C PRO A 39 0.58 5.91 -40.20
N PRO A 40 1.57 5.41 -39.45
CA PRO A 40 1.31 4.42 -38.41
C PRO A 40 0.20 4.95 -37.52
N ARG A 41 -0.82 4.11 -37.27
CA ARG A 41 -1.89 4.44 -36.33
C ARG A 41 -1.20 4.90 -35.03
N PRO A 42 -1.55 6.08 -34.46
CA PRO A 42 -1.05 6.46 -33.15
C PRO A 42 -1.26 5.28 -32.21
N ALA A 43 -0.21 4.83 -31.52
CA ALA A 43 -0.32 3.73 -30.58
C ALA A 43 -1.50 4.06 -29.65
N GLU A 44 -2.45 3.12 -29.50
CA GLU A 44 -3.46 3.25 -28.46
C GLU A 44 -2.71 3.47 -27.15
N PRO A 45 -3.08 4.49 -26.34
CA PRO A 45 -2.42 4.70 -25.06
C PRO A 45 -2.56 3.40 -24.28
N THR A 46 -1.41 2.78 -23.98
CA THR A 46 -1.35 1.58 -23.14
C THR A 46 -2.18 1.89 -21.90
N PRO A 47 -3.20 1.08 -21.55
CA PRO A 47 -3.97 1.32 -20.34
C PRO A 47 -2.97 1.42 -19.20
N VAL A 48 -2.94 2.58 -18.55
CA VAL A 48 -2.08 2.81 -17.39
C VAL A 48 -2.53 1.77 -16.38
N SER A 49 -1.69 0.77 -16.13
CA SER A 49 -1.94 -0.25 -15.12
C SER A 49 -2.07 0.49 -13.80
N VAL A 50 -3.30 0.61 -13.29
CA VAL A 50 -3.53 1.07 -11.92
C VAL A 50 -2.76 0.08 -11.06
N PRO A 51 -1.76 0.51 -10.27
CA PRO A 51 -1.09 -0.41 -9.37
C PRO A 51 -2.16 -1.02 -8.47
N GLU A 52 -2.23 -2.34 -8.42
CA GLU A 52 -3.11 -3.01 -7.45
C GLU A 52 -2.77 -2.47 -6.06
N PRO A 53 -3.78 -2.15 -5.23
CA PRO A 53 -3.54 -1.67 -3.89
C PRO A 53 -2.70 -2.72 -3.16
N VAL A 54 -1.49 -2.35 -2.76
CA VAL A 54 -0.62 -3.22 -1.97
C VAL A 54 -1.40 -3.56 -0.69
N PRO A 55 -1.67 -4.85 -0.43
CA PRO A 55 -2.49 -5.25 0.70
C PRO A 55 -1.78 -4.86 2.00
N ASP A 56 -2.50 -4.20 2.91
CA ASP A 56 -1.99 -3.73 4.20
C ASP A 56 -1.41 -4.92 5.00
N ALA A 57 -0.09 -4.97 5.12
CA ALA A 57 0.64 -6.03 5.79
C ALA A 57 0.33 -6.06 7.28
N PHE A 58 -0.01 -4.91 7.87
CA PHE A 58 -0.47 -4.85 9.25
C PHE A 58 -1.85 -5.48 9.40
N ALA A 59 -2.79 -5.23 8.48
CA ALA A 59 -4.08 -5.90 8.48
C ALA A 59 -3.96 -7.43 8.31
N GLN A 60 -2.99 -7.89 7.52
CA GLN A 60 -2.67 -9.32 7.40
C GLN A 60 -2.15 -9.90 8.72
N LEU A 61 -1.26 -9.18 9.42
CA LEU A 61 -0.81 -9.55 10.77
C LEU A 61 -2.01 -9.70 11.71
N ILE A 62 -2.89 -8.69 11.78
CA ILE A 62 -4.07 -8.72 12.65
C ILE A 62 -4.97 -9.92 12.33
N SER A 63 -5.20 -10.20 11.05
CA SER A 63 -5.96 -11.38 10.61
C SER A 63 -5.31 -12.69 11.07
N LEU A 64 -3.98 -12.78 11.03
CA LEU A 64 -3.22 -13.92 11.53
C LEU A 64 -3.34 -14.05 13.06
N LEU A 65 -3.23 -12.95 13.81
CA LEU A 65 -3.42 -12.97 15.27
C LEU A 65 -4.81 -13.48 15.64
N CYS A 66 -5.85 -13.02 14.93
CA CYS A 66 -7.21 -13.52 15.12
C CYS A 66 -7.31 -15.02 14.84
N ARG A 67 -6.66 -15.52 13.78
CA ARG A 67 -6.62 -16.96 13.47
C ARG A 67 -5.94 -17.77 14.57
N VAL A 68 -4.81 -17.30 15.10
CA VAL A 68 -4.10 -17.95 16.22
C VAL A 68 -4.93 -17.94 17.48
N ALA A 69 -5.57 -16.82 17.82
CA ALA A 69 -6.47 -16.70 18.96
C ALA A 69 -7.65 -17.70 18.85
N LEU A 70 -8.28 -17.80 17.66
CA LEU A 70 -9.34 -18.77 17.41
C LEU A 70 -8.83 -20.22 17.53
N GLY A 71 -7.66 -20.53 16.97
CA GLY A 71 -7.04 -21.85 17.09
C GLY A 71 -6.71 -22.24 18.54
N ALA A 72 -6.42 -21.25 19.39
CA ALA A 72 -6.19 -21.43 20.82
C ALA A 72 -7.48 -21.45 21.67
N GLY A 73 -8.66 -21.31 21.05
CA GLY A 73 -9.96 -21.24 21.73
C GLY A 73 -10.29 -19.87 22.36
N ALA A 74 -9.47 -18.85 22.12
CA ALA A 74 -9.63 -17.50 22.65
C ALA A 74 -10.54 -16.63 21.76
N THR A 75 -11.78 -17.07 21.52
CA THR A 75 -12.73 -16.40 20.60
C THR A 75 -12.99 -14.94 20.99
N ARG A 76 -13.05 -14.64 22.29
CA ARG A 76 -13.22 -13.26 22.76
C ARG A 76 -12.02 -12.39 22.41
N ALA A 77 -10.79 -12.89 22.60
CA ALA A 77 -9.59 -12.17 22.22
C ALA A 77 -9.56 -11.86 20.72
N ALA A 78 -9.90 -12.86 19.88
CA ALA A 78 -9.99 -12.68 18.43
C ALA A 78 -11.00 -11.60 18.01
N ALA A 79 -12.15 -11.52 18.68
CA ALA A 79 -13.18 -10.52 18.38
C ALA A 79 -12.76 -9.09 18.79
N LEU A 80 -12.01 -8.95 19.89
CA LEU A 80 -11.61 -7.65 20.43
C LEU A 80 -10.37 -7.07 19.73
N LEU A 81 -9.48 -7.94 19.27
CA LEU A 81 -8.13 -7.56 18.84
C LEU A 81 -8.09 -6.47 17.75
N PRO A 82 -8.90 -6.52 16.66
CA PRO A 82 -8.86 -5.48 15.62
C PRO A 82 -9.21 -4.09 16.18
N SER A 83 -10.33 -3.97 16.89
CA SER A 83 -10.76 -2.71 17.50
C SER A 83 -9.77 -2.22 18.56
N PHE A 84 -9.23 -3.12 19.37
CA PHE A 84 -8.29 -2.78 20.43
C PHE A 84 -6.99 -2.19 19.89
N VAL A 85 -6.42 -2.77 18.83
CA VAL A 85 -5.18 -2.28 18.20
C VAL A 85 -5.38 -0.95 17.44
N GLU A 86 -6.59 -0.68 16.95
CA GLU A 86 -6.94 0.64 16.39
C GLU A 86 -7.18 1.72 17.47
N GLY A 87 -7.01 1.38 18.76
CA GLY A 87 -7.25 2.30 19.87
C GLY A 87 -8.72 2.60 20.13
N GLN A 88 -9.62 1.72 19.69
CA GLN A 88 -11.04 1.80 20.06
C GLN A 88 -11.24 1.29 21.48
N VAL A 89 -12.26 1.83 22.15
CA VAL A 89 -12.69 1.34 23.46
C VAL A 89 -13.36 -0.02 23.27
N VAL A 90 -12.93 -1.00 24.06
CA VAL A 90 -13.49 -2.36 24.05
C VAL A 90 -14.05 -2.73 25.41
N GLU A 91 -15.20 -3.41 25.39
CA GLU A 91 -15.86 -3.92 26.59
C GLU A 91 -15.31 -5.30 26.98
N VAL A 92 -14.61 -5.33 28.11
CA VAL A 92 -14.06 -6.54 28.73
C VAL A 92 -14.69 -6.77 30.09
N GLY A 93 -14.72 -8.01 30.55
CA GLY A 93 -15.11 -8.28 31.94
C GLY A 93 -14.12 -7.64 32.91
N GLU A 94 -14.59 -7.24 34.10
CA GLU A 94 -13.81 -6.49 35.09
C GLU A 94 -12.44 -7.12 35.39
N ALA A 95 -12.41 -8.43 35.64
CA ALA A 95 -11.16 -9.15 35.93
C ALA A 95 -10.15 -9.09 34.78
N LEU A 96 -10.60 -9.21 33.52
CA LEU A 96 -9.72 -9.10 32.36
C LEU A 96 -9.26 -7.65 32.15
N GLY A 97 -10.16 -6.67 32.35
CA GLY A 97 -9.82 -5.25 32.27
C GLY A 97 -8.75 -4.85 33.28
N GLN A 98 -8.91 -5.27 34.54
CA GLN A 98 -7.90 -5.04 35.58
C GLN A 98 -6.57 -5.72 35.25
N ALA A 99 -6.59 -6.95 34.74
CA ALA A 99 -5.38 -7.65 34.32
C ALA A 99 -4.63 -6.94 33.19
N LEU A 100 -5.35 -6.45 32.17
CA LEU A 100 -4.79 -5.69 31.04
C LEU A 100 -4.19 -4.34 31.47
N ILE A 101 -4.83 -3.67 32.42
CA ILE A 101 -4.33 -2.41 32.99
C ILE A 101 -3.09 -2.68 33.84
N ALA A 102 -3.12 -3.70 34.71
CA ALA A 102 -2.00 -4.07 35.56
C ALA A 102 -0.77 -4.52 34.77
N SER A 103 -0.97 -5.13 33.60
CA SER A 103 0.12 -5.51 32.69
C SER A 103 0.60 -4.37 31.78
N GLY A 104 0.00 -3.18 31.86
CA GLY A 104 0.37 -2.02 31.04
C GLY A 104 -0.07 -2.07 29.57
N HIS A 105 -0.88 -3.05 29.18
CA HIS A 105 -1.38 -3.17 27.80
C HIS A 105 -2.62 -2.31 27.54
N ALA A 106 -3.33 -1.91 28.59
CA ALA A 106 -4.52 -1.10 28.49
C ALA A 106 -4.52 0.09 29.47
N ALA A 107 -5.27 1.12 29.10
CA ALA A 107 -5.66 2.22 29.96
C ALA A 107 -7.18 2.17 30.25
N PRO A 108 -7.62 2.62 31.44
CA PRO A 108 -9.04 2.71 31.76
C PRO A 108 -9.74 3.72 30.86
N SER A 109 -10.97 3.40 30.45
CA SER A 109 -11.87 4.29 29.71
C SER A 109 -13.26 4.28 30.34
N ALA A 110 -14.07 5.31 30.09
CA ALA A 110 -15.40 5.46 30.69
C ALA A 110 -16.35 4.28 30.41
N ALA A 111 -16.17 3.61 29.25
CA ALA A 111 -17.01 2.51 28.80
C ALA A 111 -16.28 1.16 28.74
N GLY A 112 -15.04 1.06 29.24
CA GLY A 112 -14.27 -0.18 29.16
C GLY A 112 -12.77 0.06 29.23
N VAL A 113 -12.01 -0.57 28.34
CA VAL A 113 -10.56 -0.38 28.25
C VAL A 113 -10.15 0.00 26.84
N VAL A 114 -9.06 0.74 26.71
CA VAL A 114 -8.42 1.07 25.44
C VAL A 114 -6.96 0.64 25.50
N MET A 115 -6.32 0.38 24.36
CA MET A 115 -4.89 0.11 24.33
C MET A 115 -4.12 1.27 24.97
N SER A 116 -3.10 0.95 25.75
CA SER A 116 -2.24 1.96 26.36
C SER A 116 -1.52 2.80 25.31
N GLU A 117 -1.16 4.04 25.65
CA GLU A 117 -0.45 4.93 24.72
C GLU A 117 0.87 4.32 24.20
N PRO A 118 1.74 3.70 25.04
CA PRO A 118 2.92 2.99 24.53
C PRO A 118 2.58 1.80 23.61
N GLY A 119 1.47 1.12 23.88
CA GLY A 119 0.99 0.03 23.03
C GLY A 119 0.57 0.52 21.64
N LEU A 120 -0.11 1.67 21.58
CA LEU A 120 -0.51 2.30 20.32
C LEU A 120 0.68 2.83 19.53
N GLU A 121 1.68 3.40 20.20
CA GLU A 121 2.93 3.80 19.56
C GLU A 121 3.67 2.60 18.95
N THR A 122 3.77 1.50 19.70
CA THR A 122 4.36 0.25 19.19
C THR A 122 3.58 -0.30 17.99
N ALA A 123 2.23 -0.30 18.05
CA ALA A 123 1.39 -0.74 16.94
C ALA A 123 1.57 0.12 15.68
N ARG A 124 1.68 1.46 15.84
CA ARG A 124 1.94 2.39 14.74
C ARG A 124 3.33 2.20 14.15
N ALA A 125 4.35 2.00 14.98
CA ALA A 125 5.71 1.71 14.52
C ALA A 125 5.74 0.44 13.68
N TRP A 126 5.14 -0.65 14.16
CA TRP A 126 5.04 -1.89 13.39
C TRP A 126 4.24 -1.75 12.10
N ARG A 127 3.15 -0.98 12.11
CA ARG A 127 2.37 -0.68 10.89
C ARG A 127 3.23 0.04 9.85
N ALA A 128 4.01 1.04 10.27
CA ALA A 128 4.89 1.78 9.37
C ALA A 128 5.99 0.88 8.78
N VAL A 129 6.60 0.02 9.60
CA VAL A 129 7.64 -0.92 9.17
C VAL A 129 7.09 -1.96 8.21
N LEU A 130 5.98 -2.62 8.57
CA LEU A 130 5.38 -3.69 7.75
C LEU A 130 4.86 -3.20 6.40
N ASN A 131 4.35 -1.98 6.34
CA ASN A 131 3.89 -1.39 5.08
C ASN A 131 5.02 -0.69 4.28
N GLY A 132 6.28 -0.81 4.73
CA GLY A 132 7.44 -0.22 4.06
C GLY A 132 7.46 1.32 4.08
N VAL A 133 6.70 1.94 4.99
CA VAL A 133 6.67 3.40 5.18
C VAL A 133 7.88 3.88 6.00
N SER A 134 8.41 3.02 6.87
CA SER A 134 9.58 3.30 7.72
C SER A 134 10.52 2.11 7.75
N GLU A 135 11.83 2.37 7.73
CA GLU A 135 12.86 1.37 8.05
C GLU A 135 13.37 1.51 9.50
N ASP A 136 12.89 2.52 10.23
CA ASP A 136 13.28 2.79 11.60
C ASP A 136 12.56 1.84 12.58
N LEU A 137 13.35 1.07 13.33
CA LEU A 137 12.91 0.13 14.35
C LEU A 137 13.01 0.72 15.77
N SER A 138 13.41 1.99 15.92
CA SER A 138 13.60 2.63 17.24
C SER A 138 12.33 2.62 18.10
N GLY A 139 11.15 2.70 17.47
CA GLY A 139 9.85 2.58 18.14
C GLY A 139 9.37 1.15 18.38
N CYS A 140 10.13 0.13 17.98
CA CYS A 140 9.82 -1.28 18.18
C CYS A 140 10.69 -1.84 19.31
N GLU A 141 10.31 -1.58 20.57
CA GLU A 141 11.08 -2.00 21.76
C GLU A 141 11.28 -3.52 21.87
N GLN A 142 10.36 -4.28 21.29
CA GLN A 142 10.37 -5.73 21.25
C GLN A 142 10.26 -6.24 19.82
N THR A 143 10.66 -7.49 19.60
CA THR A 143 10.45 -8.16 18.30
C THR A 143 8.95 -8.38 18.05
N LEU A 144 8.53 -8.36 16.78
CA LEU A 144 7.11 -8.41 16.39
C LEU A 144 6.40 -9.63 16.98
N ASP A 145 7.03 -10.79 16.86
CA ASP A 145 6.54 -12.05 17.42
C ASP A 145 6.39 -12.03 18.95
N SER A 146 7.26 -11.32 19.67
CA SER A 146 7.21 -11.18 21.14
C SER A 146 6.06 -10.29 21.55
N TRP A 147 5.98 -9.11 20.95
CA TRP A 147 4.93 -8.14 21.21
C TRP A 147 3.54 -8.71 20.90
N CYS A 148 3.37 -9.37 19.75
CA CYS A 148 2.11 -10.03 19.38
C CYS A 148 1.74 -11.16 20.34
N ALA A 149 2.72 -11.94 20.81
CA ALA A 149 2.46 -13.04 21.73
C ALA A 149 2.02 -12.55 23.12
N GLU A 150 2.66 -11.51 23.63
CA GLU A 150 2.28 -10.87 24.90
C GLU A 150 0.88 -10.27 24.83
N LEU A 151 0.59 -9.52 23.76
CA LEU A 151 -0.73 -8.93 23.52
C LEU A 151 -1.82 -10.01 23.45
N LEU A 152 -1.59 -11.09 22.69
CA LEU A 152 -2.53 -12.21 22.60
C LEU A 152 -2.72 -12.93 23.93
N ALA A 153 -1.64 -13.18 24.66
CA ALA A 153 -1.68 -13.84 25.96
C ALA A 153 -2.47 -13.01 26.98
N ALA A 154 -2.27 -11.69 26.96
CA ALA A 154 -2.97 -10.75 27.82
C ALA A 154 -4.47 -10.68 27.48
N LEU A 155 -4.82 -10.51 26.20
CA LEU A 155 -6.23 -10.49 25.74
C LEU A 155 -6.96 -11.82 25.99
N SER A 156 -6.22 -12.93 26.01
CA SER A 156 -6.76 -14.26 26.31
C SER A 156 -6.91 -14.53 27.81
N GLY A 157 -6.44 -13.63 28.68
CA GLY A 157 -6.43 -13.83 30.13
C GLY A 157 -5.45 -14.93 30.59
N THR A 158 -4.49 -15.30 29.73
CA THR A 158 -3.52 -16.38 29.99
C THR A 158 -2.08 -15.89 29.74
N PRO A 159 -1.57 -14.92 30.52
CA PRO A 159 -0.25 -14.32 30.29
C PRO A 159 0.89 -15.36 30.27
N GLY A 160 0.75 -16.45 31.03
CA GLY A 160 1.74 -17.55 31.04
C GLY A 160 1.91 -18.31 29.71
N ARG A 161 0.99 -18.15 28.76
CA ARG A 161 1.04 -18.82 27.44
C ARG A 161 1.78 -18.02 26.36
N ALA A 162 2.35 -16.85 26.69
CA ALA A 162 3.03 -16.00 25.71
C ALA A 162 4.12 -16.77 24.92
N ASN A 163 4.94 -17.60 25.58
CA ASN A 163 5.97 -18.38 24.88
C ASN A 163 5.42 -19.44 23.92
N GLU A 164 4.27 -20.05 24.25
CA GLU A 164 3.58 -21.01 23.39
C GLU A 164 3.00 -20.30 22.17
N LEU A 165 2.28 -19.19 22.39
CA LEU A 165 1.72 -18.35 21.33
C LEU A 165 2.80 -17.79 20.41
N ARG A 166 3.95 -17.39 20.95
CA ARG A 166 5.09 -16.94 20.15
C ARG A 166 5.61 -18.03 19.21
N ARG A 167 5.67 -19.29 19.66
CA ARG A 167 6.06 -20.42 18.80
C ARG A 167 5.05 -20.65 17.68
N GLU A 168 3.76 -20.58 17.99
CA GLU A 168 2.70 -20.70 16.99
C GLU A 168 2.74 -19.53 15.98
N LEU A 169 2.93 -18.29 16.43
CA LEU A 169 3.07 -17.13 15.56
C LEU A 169 4.23 -17.30 14.57
N ARG A 170 5.39 -17.79 15.04
CA ARG A 170 6.52 -18.12 14.17
C ARG A 170 6.20 -19.22 13.17
N ARG A 171 5.41 -20.22 13.57
CA ARG A 171 4.94 -21.28 12.67
C ARG A 171 4.05 -20.72 11.56
N PHE A 172 3.28 -19.66 11.83
CA PHE A 172 2.48 -18.95 10.83
C PHE A 172 3.25 -17.85 10.07
N GLY A 173 4.57 -17.74 10.26
CA GLY A 173 5.42 -16.81 9.52
C GLY A 173 5.61 -15.44 10.16
N VAL A 174 5.14 -15.22 11.38
CA VAL A 174 5.46 -14.00 12.14
C VAL A 174 6.88 -14.13 12.68
N ALA A 175 7.81 -13.40 12.09
CA ALA A 175 9.21 -13.36 12.48
C ALA A 175 9.49 -12.19 13.42
N ALA A 176 10.75 -12.07 13.86
CA ALA A 176 11.15 -10.99 14.77
C ALA A 176 10.97 -9.59 14.18
N PHE A 177 11.09 -9.45 12.85
CA PHE A 177 11.11 -8.15 12.14
C PHE A 177 10.09 -8.04 11.01
N GLY A 178 9.16 -8.98 10.89
CA GLY A 178 8.20 -8.94 9.78
C GLY A 178 7.37 -10.19 9.61
N LEU A 179 6.58 -10.21 8.53
CA LEU A 179 5.82 -11.35 8.06
C LEU A 179 6.58 -12.06 6.93
N LEU A 180 6.80 -13.37 7.06
CA LEU A 180 7.31 -14.20 5.99
C LEU A 180 6.17 -14.53 5.03
N ALA A 181 6.38 -14.29 3.74
CA ALA A 181 5.46 -14.71 2.69
C ALA A 181 5.33 -16.25 2.74
N ASN A 182 4.12 -16.73 3.04
CA ASN A 182 3.74 -18.14 3.17
C ASN A 182 4.45 -18.94 4.27
N ALA A 183 3.80 -19.04 5.43
CA ALA A 183 3.70 -20.34 6.09
C ALA A 183 2.33 -20.95 5.73
N ALA A 184 2.29 -21.64 4.58
CA ALA A 184 1.17 -22.47 4.18
C ALA A 184 1.07 -23.72 5.07
#